data_AF-A0A3D3M899-F1
#
_entry.id   AF-A0A3D3M899-F1
#
_cell.length_a   1.000
_cell.length_b   1.000
_cell.length_c   1.000
_cell.angle_alpha   90.00
_cell.angle_beta   90.00
_cell.angle_gamma   90.00
#
_symmetry.space_group_name_H-M   'P 1'
#
loop_
_entity.id
_entity.type
_entity.pdbx_description
1 polymer ?
#
loop_
_entity_poly.entity_id
_entity_poly.type
_entity_poly.pdbx_seq_one_letter_code
_entity_poly.pdbx_strand_id
1 'polypeptide(L)'
;LPLAQDEEAGVIIEGRTGDYDTTYQLLDLHLPGSDLRLRIPHAPLPPGSALRIKIQARDISLSLAEDSRSSIINRLPVTLRALSEQGNPAQVLVSLDAAGHPLLARVTRYSSDQLDLHPGQQLWAQIKGVALLGHSA
;
A
#
# COMPACT_ATOMS: atom_id res chain seq x y z
N LEU A 1 15.35 -23.05 -6.13
CA LEU A 1 14.12 -22.45 -5.58
C LEU A 1 14.10 -20.94 -5.93
N PRO A 2 13.57 -20.55 -7.11
CA PRO A 2 13.53 -19.14 -7.55
C PRO A 2 12.30 -18.36 -7.07
N LEU A 3 11.24 -19.05 -6.60
CA LEU A 3 9.95 -18.45 -6.23
C LEU A 3 10.01 -17.47 -5.04
N ALA A 4 11.01 -17.62 -4.17
CA ALA A 4 11.12 -16.82 -2.94
C ALA A 4 11.59 -15.37 -3.19
N GLN A 5 12.33 -15.10 -4.28
CA GLN A 5 12.79 -13.73 -4.59
C GLN A 5 11.65 -12.85 -5.13
N ASP A 6 10.63 -13.46 -5.73
CA ASP A 6 9.48 -12.73 -6.25
C ASP A 6 8.45 -12.42 -5.15
N GLU A 7 8.14 -13.30 -4.20
CA GLU A 7 7.03 -13.06 -3.25
C GLU A 7 7.26 -11.95 -2.21
N GLU A 8 8.52 -11.54 -1.96
CA GLU A 8 8.86 -10.65 -0.84
C GLU A 8 8.77 -9.15 -1.15
N ALA A 9 8.54 -8.78 -2.42
CA ALA A 9 8.49 -7.40 -2.86
C ALA A 9 7.48 -6.60 -2.03
N GLY A 10 7.94 -5.52 -1.43
CA GLY A 10 7.14 -4.66 -0.58
C GLY A 10 7.94 -3.46 -0.13
N VAL A 11 7.24 -2.51 0.47
CA VAL A 11 7.82 -1.25 0.93
C VAL A 11 7.65 -1.14 2.44
N ILE A 12 8.63 -0.51 3.10
CA ILE A 12 8.52 -0.15 4.50
C ILE A 12 8.16 1.33 4.57
N ILE A 13 7.10 1.64 5.29
CA ILE A 13 6.66 3.02 5.54
C ILE A 13 6.79 3.27 7.05
N GLU A 14 7.42 4.38 7.40
CA GLU A 14 7.36 4.93 8.75
C GLU A 14 6.27 5.99 8.78
N GLY A 15 5.31 5.81 9.69
CA GLY A 15 4.21 6.74 9.90
C GLY A 15 4.13 7.23 11.34
N ARG A 16 3.21 8.17 11.57
CA ARG A 16 2.89 8.72 12.88
C ARG A 16 1.48 8.29 13.29
N THR A 17 1.34 7.73 14.48
CA THR A 17 0.04 7.31 15.00
C THR A 17 -0.87 8.53 15.19
N GLY A 18 -2.16 8.37 14.88
CA GLY A 18 -3.19 9.38 15.03
C GLY A 18 -4.29 8.91 15.97
N ASP A 19 -5.53 9.17 15.57
CA ASP A 19 -6.71 8.78 16.33
C ASP A 19 -6.87 7.25 16.40
N TYR A 20 -7.53 6.80 17.46
CA TYR A 20 -7.90 5.41 17.65
C TYR A 20 -9.42 5.26 17.68
N ASP A 21 -9.94 4.46 16.76
CA ASP A 21 -11.34 4.06 16.74
C ASP A 21 -11.56 2.88 17.69
N THR A 22 -12.20 3.15 18.82
CA THR A 22 -12.48 2.13 19.85
C THR A 22 -13.57 1.13 19.43
N THR A 23 -14.45 1.52 18.51
CA THR A 23 -15.55 0.65 18.06
C THR A 23 -15.02 -0.43 17.13
N TYR A 24 -14.14 -0.04 16.20
CA TYR A 24 -13.57 -0.95 15.20
C TYR A 24 -12.15 -1.42 15.52
N GLN A 25 -11.56 -0.91 16.60
CA GLN A 25 -10.19 -1.21 17.04
C GLN A 25 -9.15 -0.89 15.96
N LEU A 26 -9.31 0.28 15.33
CA LEU A 26 -8.43 0.73 14.25
C LEU A 26 -7.61 1.94 14.73
N LEU A 27 -6.30 1.88 14.48
CA LEU A 27 -5.40 2.99 14.69
C LEU A 27 -5.15 3.70 13.36
N ASP A 28 -5.30 5.02 13.34
CA ASP A 28 -4.89 5.84 12.21
C ASP A 28 -3.36 5.96 12.21
N LEU A 29 -2.75 5.81 11.03
CA LEU A 29 -1.32 5.98 10.79
C LEU A 29 -1.14 7.00 9.67
N HIS A 30 -0.66 8.19 10.03
CA HIS A 30 -0.40 9.28 9.09
C HIS A 30 0.94 9.10 8.38
N LEU A 31 0.93 9.35 7.07
CA LEU A 31 2.12 9.36 6.23
C LEU A 31 2.80 10.74 6.33
N PRO A 32 4.07 10.84 6.79
CA PRO A 32 4.73 12.12 7.06
C PRO A 32 4.74 13.07 5.87
N GLY A 33 4.45 14.36 6.11
CA GLY A 33 4.46 15.38 5.05
C GLY A 33 3.30 15.29 4.05
N SER A 34 2.23 14.57 4.39
CA SER A 34 1.01 14.46 3.58
C SER A 34 -0.24 14.40 4.46
N ASP A 35 -1.41 14.60 3.85
CA ASP A 35 -2.71 14.38 4.51
C ASP A 35 -3.18 12.91 4.39
N LEU A 36 -2.32 12.03 3.86
CA LEU A 36 -2.63 10.62 3.67
C LEU A 36 -2.56 9.86 5.00
N ARG A 37 -3.47 8.90 5.19
CA ARG A 37 -3.48 8.02 6.34
C ARG A 37 -3.92 6.62 5.99
N LEU A 38 -3.47 5.66 6.80
CA LEU A 38 -3.92 4.28 6.79
C LEU A 38 -4.61 3.96 8.11
N ARG A 39 -5.64 3.12 8.06
CA ARG A 39 -6.30 2.52 9.21
C ARG A 39 -5.84 1.08 9.36
N ILE A 40 -5.27 0.77 10.52
CA ILE A 40 -4.66 -0.53 10.78
C ILE A 40 -5.25 -1.14 12.05
N PRO A 41 -5.57 -2.45 12.07
CA PRO A 41 -5.91 -3.15 13.30
C PRO A 41 -4.69 -3.16 14.24
N HIS A 42 -4.79 -2.46 15.36
CA HIS A 42 -3.71 -2.35 16.35
C HIS A 42 -4.27 -1.90 17.71
N ALA A 43 -3.52 -2.14 18.79
CA ALA A 43 -3.82 -1.53 20.08
C ALA A 43 -3.66 0.02 20.01
N PRO A 44 -4.33 0.81 20.85
CA PRO A 44 -4.08 2.24 20.89
C PRO A 44 -2.60 2.51 21.24
N LEU A 45 -2.02 3.49 20.56
CA LEU A 45 -0.70 4.05 20.87
C LEU A 45 -0.86 5.56 21.09
N PRO A 46 0.02 6.20 21.87
CA PRO A 46 0.00 7.65 22.02
C PRO A 46 0.07 8.34 20.64
N PRO A 47 -0.76 9.34 20.34
CA PRO A 47 -0.66 10.09 19.09
C PRO A 47 0.75 10.66 18.85
N GLY A 48 1.20 10.64 17.61
CA GLY A 48 2.54 11.06 17.18
C GLY A 48 3.64 10.02 17.36
N SER A 49 3.35 8.85 17.94
CA SER A 49 4.32 7.75 18.04
C SER A 49 4.75 7.29 16.64
N ALA A 50 6.03 6.98 16.48
CA ALA A 50 6.54 6.40 15.25
C ALA A 50 6.11 4.93 15.17
N LEU A 51 5.57 4.52 14.03
CA LEU A 51 5.23 3.13 13.76
C LEU A 51 5.67 2.77 12.35
N ARG A 52 6.32 1.61 12.21
CA ARG A 52 6.78 1.09 10.91
C ARG A 52 5.88 -0.04 10.45
N ILE A 53 5.47 0.03 9.20
CA ILE A 53 4.70 -1.00 8.54
C ILE A 53 5.41 -1.48 7.28
N LYS A 54 5.24 -2.76 6.94
CA LYS A 54 5.57 -3.30 5.63
C LYS A 54 4.28 -3.55 4.86
N ILE A 55 4.19 -3.00 3.65
CA ILE A 55 3.11 -3.30 2.72
C ILE A 55 3.68 -4.18 1.62
N GLN A 56 3.15 -5.39 1.45
CA GLN A 56 3.59 -6.29 0.40
C GLN A 56 2.91 -5.91 -0.92
N ALA A 57 3.62 -6.08 -2.04
CA ALA A 57 3.09 -5.71 -3.34
C ALA A 57 1.81 -6.46 -3.72
N ARG A 58 1.68 -7.71 -3.25
CA ARG A 58 0.46 -8.53 -3.43
C ARG A 58 -0.75 -8.05 -2.64
N ASP A 59 -0.53 -7.24 -1.60
CA ASP A 59 -1.61 -6.69 -0.76
C ASP A 59 -2.15 -5.36 -1.30
N ILE A 60 -1.59 -4.85 -2.41
CA ILE A 60 -2.08 -3.64 -3.08
C ILE A 60 -2.81 -4.00 -4.37
N SER A 61 -4.09 -3.61 -4.46
CA SER A 61 -4.86 -3.62 -5.70
C SER A 61 -4.95 -2.21 -6.28
N LEU A 62 -5.21 -2.09 -7.59
CA LEU A 62 -5.29 -0.80 -8.30
C LEU A 62 -6.66 -0.61 -8.92
N SER A 63 -7.12 0.64 -8.91
CA SER A 63 -8.39 1.05 -9.51
C SER A 63 -8.28 2.46 -10.08
N LEU A 64 -9.10 2.77 -11.10
CA LEU A 64 -9.14 4.09 -11.74
C LEU A 64 -9.95 5.13 -10.96
N ALA A 65 -10.87 4.66 -10.13
CA ALA A 65 -11.71 5.50 -9.28
C ALA A 65 -11.53 5.12 -7.82
N GLU A 66 -11.91 6.02 -6.92
CA GLU A 66 -12.00 5.74 -5.49
C GLU A 66 -13.18 4.78 -5.24
N ASP A 67 -13.02 3.51 -5.58
CA ASP A 67 -14.09 2.52 -5.46
C ASP A 67 -14.34 2.20 -3.98
N SER A 68 -15.39 2.80 -3.43
CA SER A 68 -15.80 2.67 -2.03
C SER A 68 -16.49 1.35 -1.72
N ARG A 69 -16.93 0.57 -2.72
CA ARG A 69 -17.66 -0.70 -2.52
C ARG A 69 -16.72 -1.89 -2.43
N SER A 70 -15.87 -1.88 -1.40
CA SER A 70 -14.90 -2.95 -1.14
C SER A 70 -14.62 -3.07 0.35
N SER A 71 -14.28 -4.28 0.81
CA SER A 71 -13.77 -4.53 2.17
C SER A 71 -12.40 -3.90 2.42
N ILE A 72 -11.72 -3.42 1.37
CA ILE A 72 -10.43 -2.75 1.48
C ILE A 72 -10.64 -1.31 1.94
N ILE A 73 -10.44 -1.05 3.23
CA ILE A 73 -10.70 0.28 3.82
C ILE A 73 -9.63 1.32 3.49
N ASN A 74 -8.39 0.88 3.25
CA ASN A 74 -7.26 1.76 2.95
C ASN A 74 -7.18 2.04 1.47
N ARG A 75 -7.40 3.30 1.10
CA ARG A 75 -7.36 3.78 -0.28
C ARG A 75 -6.50 5.02 -0.33
N LEU A 76 -5.42 4.98 -1.11
CA LEU A 76 -4.51 6.10 -1.29
C LEU A 76 -4.52 6.54 -2.76
N PRO A 77 -4.67 7.84 -3.07
CA PRO A 77 -4.39 8.33 -4.41
C PRO A 77 -2.90 8.17 -4.70
N VAL A 78 -2.58 7.68 -5.89
CA VAL A 78 -1.20 7.40 -6.30
C VAL A 78 -0.94 7.79 -7.74
N THR A 79 0.31 8.14 -8.03
CA THR A 79 0.82 8.28 -9.39
C THR A 79 1.63 7.06 -9.78
N LEU A 80 1.32 6.45 -10.93
CA LEU A 80 2.13 5.39 -11.50
C LEU A 80 3.49 5.94 -11.95
N ARG A 81 4.57 5.35 -11.48
CA ARG A 81 5.95 5.77 -11.80
C ARG A 81 6.60 4.88 -12.85
N ALA A 82 6.48 3.57 -12.72
CA ALA A 82 7.08 2.61 -13.64
C ALA A 82 6.37 1.25 -13.59
N LEU A 83 6.55 0.48 -14.65
CA LEU A 83 6.12 -0.91 -14.78
C LEU A 83 7.36 -1.78 -14.98
N SER A 84 7.36 -2.97 -14.39
CA SER A 84 8.37 -4.01 -14.60
C SER A 84 7.70 -5.35 -14.83
N GLU A 85 7.99 -5.96 -15.97
CA GLU A 85 7.51 -7.29 -16.37
C GLU A 85 8.54 -8.39 -16.06
N GLN A 86 9.51 -8.11 -15.20
CA GLN A 86 10.53 -9.08 -14.81
C GLN A 86 9.96 -10.11 -13.83
N GLY A 87 10.37 -11.37 -13.97
CA GLY A 87 9.91 -12.49 -13.13
C GLY A 87 8.81 -13.29 -13.81
N ASN A 88 7.67 -13.47 -13.11
CA ASN A 88 6.52 -14.20 -13.65
C ASN A 88 5.83 -13.42 -14.80
N PRO A 89 5.77 -13.96 -16.03
CA PRO A 89 5.18 -13.26 -17.18
C PRO A 89 3.69 -12.97 -17.01
N ALA A 90 2.96 -13.67 -16.13
CA ALA A 90 1.55 -13.41 -15.85
C ALA A 90 1.33 -12.20 -14.93
N GLN A 91 2.39 -11.57 -14.44
CA GLN A 91 2.34 -10.49 -13.45
C GLN A 91 3.15 -9.28 -13.91
N VAL A 92 2.75 -8.12 -13.40
CA VAL A 92 3.44 -6.85 -13.59
C VAL A 92 3.67 -6.23 -12.23
N LEU A 93 4.90 -5.82 -11.95
CA LEU A 93 5.22 -5.02 -10.79
C LEU A 93 5.08 -3.55 -11.14
N VAL A 94 4.29 -2.83 -10.35
CA VAL A 94 3.94 -1.44 -10.57
C VAL A 94 4.57 -0.61 -9.45
N SER A 95 5.46 0.30 -9.81
CA SER A 95 6.00 1.32 -8.90
C SER A 95 5.08 2.52 -8.86
N LEU A 96 4.72 2.94 -7.66
CA LEU A 96 3.71 3.97 -7.40
C LEU A 96 4.28 5.00 -6.43
N ASP A 97 3.77 6.22 -6.50
CA ASP A 97 4.06 7.29 -5.53
C ASP A 97 2.75 7.77 -4.88
N ALA A 98 2.71 7.75 -3.55
CA ALA A 98 1.63 8.27 -2.72
C ALA A 98 2.12 9.53 -1.99
N ALA A 99 2.02 10.69 -2.63
CA ALA A 99 2.49 11.97 -2.09
C ALA A 99 3.94 11.91 -1.57
N GLY A 100 4.86 11.39 -2.38
CA GLY A 100 6.28 11.21 -2.02
C GLY A 100 6.61 9.90 -1.31
N HIS A 101 5.62 9.05 -1.01
CA HIS A 101 5.84 7.74 -0.39
C HIS A 101 5.81 6.64 -1.44
N PRO A 102 6.91 5.89 -1.65
CA PRO A 102 6.93 4.84 -2.65
C PRO A 102 6.06 3.67 -2.21
N LEU A 103 5.25 3.17 -3.13
CA LEU A 103 4.50 1.93 -3.00
C LEU A 103 4.86 0.98 -4.15
N LEU A 104 4.66 -0.31 -3.91
CA LEU A 104 4.76 -1.34 -4.94
C LEU A 104 3.46 -2.10 -4.97
N ALA A 105 2.89 -2.29 -6.16
CA ALA A 105 1.76 -3.19 -6.37
C ALA A 105 2.15 -4.29 -7.34
N ARG A 106 1.61 -5.49 -7.12
CA ARG A 106 1.73 -6.59 -8.07
C ARG A 106 0.35 -6.92 -8.59
N VAL A 107 0.16 -6.74 -9.88
CA VAL A 107 -1.10 -7.03 -10.56
C VAL A 107 -0.88 -8.11 -11.61
N THR A 108 -1.96 -8.78 -12.03
CA THR A 108 -1.86 -9.64 -13.20
C THR A 108 -1.67 -8.78 -14.44
N ARG A 109 -0.95 -9.29 -15.45
CA ARG A 109 -0.81 -8.62 -16.75
C ARG A 109 -2.19 -8.29 -17.34
N TYR A 110 -3.14 -9.21 -17.24
CA TYR A 110 -4.55 -8.97 -17.62
C TYR A 110 -5.15 -7.72 -16.94
N SER A 111 -4.93 -7.53 -15.64
CA SER A 111 -5.44 -6.34 -14.95
C SER A 111 -4.69 -5.07 -15.39
N SER A 112 -3.39 -5.18 -15.65
CA SER A 112 -2.59 -4.07 -16.20
C SER A 112 -3.15 -3.60 -17.54
N ASP A 113 -3.44 -4.56 -18.44
CA ASP A 113 -4.00 -4.29 -19.77
C ASP A 113 -5.41 -3.69 -19.67
N GLN A 114 -6.28 -4.26 -18.81
CA GLN A 114 -7.65 -3.79 -18.61
C GLN A 114 -7.74 -2.37 -18.02
N LEU A 115 -6.75 -1.98 -17.20
CA LEU A 115 -6.66 -0.65 -16.61
C LEU A 115 -5.87 0.34 -17.48
N ASP A 116 -5.32 -0.13 -18.62
CA ASP A 116 -4.42 0.62 -19.49
C ASP A 116 -3.30 1.30 -18.68
N LEU A 117 -2.58 0.51 -17.87
CA LEU A 117 -1.57 1.06 -16.97
C LEU A 117 -0.40 1.69 -17.73
N HIS A 118 -0.09 2.95 -17.42
CA HIS A 118 1.06 3.65 -18.00
C HIS A 118 1.68 4.67 -17.02
N PRO A 119 2.99 4.99 -17.12
CA PRO A 119 3.62 6.00 -16.26
C PRO A 119 2.90 7.35 -16.31
N GLY A 120 2.84 8.03 -15.17
CA GLY A 120 2.14 9.31 -14.98
C GLY A 120 0.64 9.19 -14.69
N GLN A 121 0.04 8.01 -14.88
CA GLN A 121 -1.38 7.79 -14.64
C GLN A 121 -1.73 7.96 -13.15
N GLN A 122 -2.85 8.65 -12.88
CA GLN A 122 -3.42 8.76 -11.53
C GLN A 122 -4.31 7.56 -11.27
N LEU A 123 -4.13 6.92 -10.12
CA LEU A 123 -4.81 5.70 -9.72
C LEU A 123 -5.15 5.75 -8.23
N TRP A 124 -5.89 4.76 -7.77
CA TRP A 124 -6.12 4.48 -6.36
C TRP A 124 -5.50 3.15 -5.97
N ALA A 125 -4.57 3.20 -5.02
CA ALA A 125 -3.99 2.03 -4.37
C ALA A 125 -4.91 1.57 -3.23
N GLN A 126 -5.45 0.36 -3.36
CA GLN A 126 -6.31 -0.28 -2.37
C GLN A 126 -5.47 -1.29 -1.57
N ILE A 127 -5.19 -0.98 -0.31
CA ILE A 127 -4.25 -1.75 0.54
C ILE A 127 -5.02 -2.70 1.47
N LYS A 128 -4.99 -3.99 1.14
CA LYS A 128 -5.69 -5.07 1.86
C LYS A 128 -5.08 -5.39 3.21
N GLY A 129 -3.76 -5.30 3.32
CA GLY A 129 -3.02 -5.76 4.48
C GLY A 129 -1.73 -4.98 4.65
N VAL A 130 -1.32 -4.86 5.90
CA VAL A 130 -0.02 -4.33 6.29
C VAL A 130 0.55 -5.24 7.38
N ALA A 131 1.87 -5.40 7.41
CA ALA A 131 2.56 -6.08 8.49
C ALA A 131 3.21 -5.03 9.41
N LEU A 132 2.96 -5.13 10.71
CA LEU A 132 3.63 -4.30 11.70
C LEU A 132 5.07 -4.78 11.85
N LEU A 133 6.01 -3.86 11.79
CA LEU A 133 7.41 -4.15 12.09
C LEU A 133 7.65 -3.69 13.53
N GLY A 134 7.93 -4.65 14.41
CA GLY A 134 8.17 -4.37 15.82
C GLY A 134 9.31 -3.39 16.02
N HIS A 135 9.22 -2.59 17.07
CA HIS A 135 10.35 -1.82 17.59
C HIS A 135 11.29 -2.78 18.29
N SER A 136 12.55 -2.88 17.82
CA SER A 136 13.62 -3.24 18.74
C SER A 136 13.70 -2.12 19.77
N ALA A 137 13.38 -2.45 21.01
CA ALA A 137 13.65 -1.60 22.17
C ALA A 137 15.14 -1.28 22.28
#